data_AF-A0A518ANX0-F1
#
_entry.id   AF-A0A518ANX0-F1
#
_cell.length_a   1.000
_cell.length_b   1.000
_cell.length_c   1.000
_cell.angle_alpha   90.00
_cell.angle_beta   90.00
_cell.angle_gamma   90.00
#
_symmetry.space_group_name_H-M   'P 1'
#
loop_
_entity.id
_entity.type
_entity.pdbx_description
1 polymer ?
#
loop_
_entity_poly.entity_id
_entity_poly.type
_entity_poly.pdbx_seq_one_letter_code
_entity_poly.pdbx_strand_id
1 'polypeptide(L)'
;MGCDKAPEITSYDVAREAEQPVTSVPTMPQMPMAASPTPQRMLVATFLRGDNAWFVKTTGSPDAIAEAAGKLRGFVDQITLPEDDPGAIRWTVPEGWQTKPPTQFREATIVLPEGDPPLEIAISKLGYDGSDVDAYLLMNLNRWRGQLGLSPVEKVDSAAGMETITVAGEKVWMFDATGNSSGSGMSAPFAPFAQGASGMAPPATSAPPATSPPDRPTAKPELKVTIPDDWQLSDRGSMGSRSYLVGEGDLQATVKLSDFAAFGMMGDPLFNLNRWRGQLGLGEVTQDQIEQETERIEISGTQGWLATINRDDNSERMLAAMVVKDGHAWFFQLTGTPEAVDANREAYDQLLAAVEIASPSMEEGKGE
;
A
#
# COMPACT_ATOMS: atom_id res chain seq x y z
N MET A 1 -85.33 8.76 -4.22
CA MET A 1 -84.58 8.74 -2.95
C MET A 1 -84.64 7.33 -2.41
N GLY A 2 -83.50 6.70 -2.18
CA GLY A 2 -83.39 5.39 -1.54
C GLY A 2 -81.98 5.28 -0.97
N CYS A 3 -81.88 5.22 0.35
CA CYS A 3 -80.64 5.00 1.09
C CYS A 3 -80.33 3.50 1.07
N ASP A 4 -79.11 3.13 0.67
CA ASP A 4 -78.59 1.78 0.89
C ASP A 4 -77.40 1.82 1.86
N LYS A 5 -77.39 0.82 2.74
CA LYS A 5 -76.61 0.72 3.98
C LYS A 5 -75.10 0.60 3.74
N ALA A 6 -74.33 1.24 4.63
CA ALA A 6 -72.87 1.12 4.69
C ALA A 6 -72.44 -0.31 5.09
N PRO A 7 -71.29 -0.81 4.56
CA PRO A 7 -70.79 -2.14 4.86
C PRO A 7 -70.29 -2.26 6.31
N GLU A 8 -70.71 -3.34 6.96
CA GLU A 8 -70.43 -3.75 8.33
C GLU A 8 -69.01 -4.36 8.40
N ILE A 9 -68.15 -3.84 9.27
CA ILE A 9 -66.78 -4.34 9.47
C ILE A 9 -66.84 -5.47 10.51
N THR A 10 -66.53 -6.70 10.08
CA THR A 10 -66.35 -7.85 10.98
C THR A 10 -64.97 -7.79 11.63
N SER A 11 -64.92 -7.63 12.96
CA SER A 11 -63.67 -7.73 13.73
C SER A 11 -63.42 -9.19 14.15
N TYR A 12 -62.20 -9.68 13.95
CA TYR A 12 -61.74 -10.95 14.52
C TYR A 12 -60.73 -10.67 15.64
N ASP A 13 -60.94 -11.26 16.82
CA ASP A 13 -59.95 -11.29 17.89
C ASP A 13 -58.88 -12.35 17.57
N VAL A 14 -57.66 -11.92 17.30
CA VAL A 14 -56.49 -12.81 17.19
C VAL A 14 -55.75 -12.78 18.52
N ALA A 15 -55.58 -13.95 19.14
CA ALA A 15 -54.81 -14.10 20.38
C ALA A 15 -53.36 -13.61 20.18
N ARG A 16 -52.96 -12.63 20.98
CA ARG A 16 -51.61 -12.06 21.02
C ARG A 16 -50.64 -13.13 21.52
N GLU A 17 -49.72 -13.56 20.67
CA GLU A 17 -48.61 -14.42 21.07
C GLU A 17 -47.73 -13.68 22.08
N ALA A 18 -47.40 -14.36 23.19
CA ALA A 18 -46.69 -13.76 24.31
C ALA A 18 -45.26 -13.36 23.90
N GLU A 19 -44.91 -12.08 24.09
CA GLU A 19 -43.55 -11.57 23.93
C GLU A 19 -42.60 -12.30 24.88
N GLN A 20 -41.57 -12.94 24.31
CA GLN A 20 -40.46 -13.46 25.10
C GLN A 20 -39.60 -12.30 25.61
N PRO A 21 -39.15 -12.33 26.88
CA PRO A 21 -38.31 -11.28 27.43
C PRO A 21 -36.96 -11.26 26.70
N VAL A 22 -36.65 -10.13 26.06
CA VAL A 22 -35.35 -9.84 25.45
C VAL A 22 -34.28 -9.64 26.53
N THR A 23 -33.74 -10.73 27.07
CA THR A 23 -32.49 -10.69 27.86
C THR A 23 -31.30 -11.00 26.95
N SER A 24 -30.89 -10.00 26.16
CA SER A 24 -29.49 -9.78 25.76
C SER A 24 -29.42 -8.60 24.78
N VAL A 25 -28.79 -7.51 25.20
CA VAL A 25 -28.25 -6.53 24.26
C VAL A 25 -27.07 -7.21 23.57
N PRO A 26 -27.06 -7.35 22.23
CA PRO A 26 -25.88 -7.90 21.56
C PRO A 26 -24.74 -6.90 21.74
N THR A 27 -23.65 -7.36 22.37
CA THR A 27 -22.39 -6.62 22.40
C THR A 27 -21.96 -6.39 20.95
N MET A 28 -22.01 -5.14 20.50
CA MET A 28 -21.38 -4.73 19.25
C MET A 28 -19.91 -5.13 19.32
N PRO A 29 -19.35 -5.86 18.33
CA PRO A 29 -17.92 -6.13 18.32
C PRO A 29 -17.19 -4.79 18.38
N GLN A 30 -16.36 -4.60 19.41
CA GLN A 30 -15.47 -3.45 19.47
C GLN A 30 -14.69 -3.41 18.15
N MET A 31 -14.73 -2.28 17.44
CA MET A 31 -13.78 -2.05 16.36
C MET A 31 -12.39 -2.32 16.94
N PRO A 32 -11.56 -3.16 16.31
CA PRO A 32 -10.23 -3.41 16.83
C PRO A 32 -9.53 -2.06 16.94
N MET A 33 -9.12 -1.70 18.15
CA MET A 33 -8.18 -0.61 18.35
C MET A 33 -7.04 -0.85 17.37
N ALA A 34 -6.61 0.19 16.64
CA ALA A 34 -5.44 0.12 15.78
C ALA A 34 -4.34 -0.63 16.53
N ALA A 35 -3.95 -1.81 16.02
CA ALA A 35 -2.98 -2.65 16.70
C ALA A 35 -1.73 -1.81 16.92
N SER A 36 -1.24 -1.76 18.16
CA SER A 36 0.03 -1.11 18.47
C SER A 36 1.10 -1.64 17.50
N PRO A 37 1.97 -0.79 16.95
CA PRO A 37 2.95 -1.23 15.98
C PRO A 37 3.86 -2.30 16.60
N THR A 38 3.77 -3.52 16.08
CA THR A 38 4.54 -4.65 16.58
C THR A 38 5.96 -4.56 15.99
N PRO A 39 7.01 -4.67 16.83
CA PRO A 39 8.37 -4.77 16.32
C PRO A 39 8.49 -5.91 15.30
N GLN A 40 9.06 -5.62 14.14
CA GLN A 40 9.39 -6.59 13.10
C GLN A 40 10.84 -6.43 12.69
N ARG A 41 11.50 -7.55 12.42
CA ARG A 41 12.83 -7.59 11.82
C ARG A 41 12.74 -8.23 10.44
N MET A 42 13.45 -7.66 9.49
CA MET A 42 13.52 -8.15 8.11
C MET A 42 14.97 -8.44 7.73
N LEU A 43 15.18 -9.62 7.15
CA LEU A 43 16.42 -10.01 6.47
C LEU A 43 16.14 -10.14 4.98
N VAL A 44 17.00 -9.55 4.14
CA VAL A 44 16.95 -9.74 2.69
C VAL A 44 18.35 -9.95 2.15
N ALA A 45 18.60 -11.10 1.51
CA ALA A 45 19.77 -11.29 0.66
C ALA A 45 19.38 -10.99 -0.80
N THR A 46 20.18 -10.16 -1.47
CA THR A 46 19.96 -9.75 -2.86
C THR A 46 21.10 -10.25 -3.74
N PHE A 47 20.76 -11.06 -4.74
CA PHE A 47 21.68 -11.55 -5.76
C PHE A 47 21.32 -10.88 -7.10
N LEU A 48 22.26 -10.13 -7.68
CA LEU A 48 22.11 -9.59 -9.03
C LEU A 48 22.79 -10.55 -10.02
N ARG A 49 22.00 -11.16 -10.91
CA ARG A 49 22.40 -12.29 -11.76
C ARG A 49 21.81 -12.13 -13.17
N GLY A 50 22.67 -11.83 -14.15
CA GLY A 50 22.23 -11.50 -15.50
C GLY A 50 21.18 -10.39 -15.47
N ASP A 51 20.04 -10.62 -16.11
CA ASP A 51 18.93 -9.66 -16.15
C ASP A 51 17.95 -9.81 -14.96
N ASN A 52 18.38 -10.48 -13.88
CA ASN A 52 17.54 -10.78 -12.71
C ASN A 52 18.13 -10.25 -11.41
N ALA A 53 17.25 -9.73 -10.55
CA ALA A 53 17.51 -9.56 -9.13
C ALA A 53 16.72 -10.61 -8.33
N TRP A 54 17.44 -11.45 -7.60
CA TRP A 54 16.84 -12.44 -6.70
C TRP A 54 16.84 -11.93 -5.27
N PHE A 55 15.70 -12.06 -4.61
CA PHE A 55 15.50 -11.68 -3.21
C PHE A 55 15.18 -12.91 -2.39
N VAL A 56 16.01 -13.18 -1.39
CA VAL A 56 15.77 -14.19 -0.36
C VAL A 56 15.41 -13.45 0.90
N LYS A 57 14.10 -13.33 1.17
CA LYS A 57 13.55 -12.46 2.21
C LYS A 57 12.87 -13.25 3.31
N THR A 58 13.13 -12.86 4.55
CA THR A 58 12.42 -13.33 5.74
C THR A 58 11.99 -12.14 6.59
N THR A 59 10.78 -12.17 7.15
CA THR A 59 10.29 -11.16 8.09
C THR A 59 9.60 -11.86 9.26
N GLY A 60 9.85 -11.38 10.48
CA GLY A 60 9.29 -11.96 11.70
C GLY A 60 9.48 -11.05 12.90
N SER A 61 9.15 -11.55 14.09
CA SER A 61 9.51 -10.85 15.33
C SER A 61 11.04 -10.79 15.47
N PRO A 62 11.59 -9.73 16.11
CA PRO A 62 13.03 -9.62 16.32
C PRO A 62 13.65 -10.85 17.00
N ASP A 63 12.94 -11.42 17.98
CA ASP A 63 13.38 -12.59 18.73
C ASP A 63 13.39 -13.85 17.86
N ALA A 64 12.33 -14.11 17.09
CA ALA A 64 12.28 -15.28 16.19
C ALA A 64 13.38 -15.21 15.13
N ILE A 65 13.63 -14.02 14.55
CA ILE A 65 14.72 -13.83 13.59
C ILE A 65 16.09 -13.98 14.26
N ALA A 66 16.26 -13.49 15.49
CA ALA A 66 17.52 -13.64 16.23
C ALA A 66 17.81 -15.11 16.55
N GLU A 67 16.82 -15.88 17.01
CA GLU A 67 16.95 -17.32 17.27
C GLU A 67 17.27 -18.10 15.98
N ALA A 68 16.67 -17.72 14.85
CA ALA A 68 16.90 -18.36 13.56
C ALA A 68 18.12 -17.83 12.79
N ALA A 69 18.83 -16.81 13.28
CA ALA A 69 19.81 -16.05 12.49
C ALA A 69 20.89 -16.94 11.85
N GLY A 70 21.46 -17.89 12.60
CA GLY A 70 22.46 -18.82 12.08
C GLY A 70 21.92 -19.74 10.99
N LYS A 71 20.66 -20.18 11.11
CA LYS A 71 19.97 -21.04 10.12
C LYS A 71 19.64 -20.26 8.84
N LEU A 72 19.12 -19.05 8.99
CA LEU A 72 18.82 -18.15 7.88
C LEU A 72 20.11 -17.78 7.12
N ARG A 73 21.19 -17.48 7.85
CA ARG A 73 22.49 -17.20 7.24
C ARG A 73 23.06 -18.42 6.53
N GLY A 74 23.02 -19.60 7.17
CA GLY A 74 23.45 -20.85 6.55
C GLY A 74 22.67 -21.19 5.29
N PHE A 75 21.36 -20.89 5.25
CA PHE A 75 20.54 -21.05 4.05
C PHE A 75 21.02 -20.15 2.90
N VAL A 76 21.35 -18.89 3.17
CA VAL A 76 21.90 -17.97 2.15
C VAL A 76 23.28 -18.42 1.68
N ASP A 77 24.15 -18.85 2.60
CA ASP A 77 25.53 -19.25 2.27
C ASP A 77 25.60 -20.55 1.42
N GLN A 78 24.60 -21.43 1.51
CA GLN A 78 24.53 -22.65 0.68
C GLN A 78 23.92 -22.41 -0.72
N ILE A 79 23.43 -21.20 -1.03
CA ILE A 79 22.89 -20.91 -2.35
C ILE A 79 23.99 -21.05 -3.38
N THR A 80 23.69 -21.80 -4.43
CA THR A 80 24.62 -22.07 -5.53
C THR A 80 24.28 -21.20 -6.72
N LEU A 81 25.33 -20.79 -7.43
CA LEU A 81 25.27 -19.88 -8.56
C LEU A 81 25.70 -20.66 -9.81
N PRO A 82 24.76 -21.27 -10.56
CA PRO A 82 25.11 -22.12 -11.69
C PRO A 82 25.86 -21.36 -12.79
N GLU A 83 26.95 -21.94 -13.30
CA GLU A 83 27.69 -21.39 -14.45
C GLU A 83 26.92 -21.61 -15.77
N ASP A 84 26.09 -22.65 -15.84
CA ASP A 84 25.24 -23.00 -16.99
C ASP A 84 24.02 -22.08 -17.15
N ASP A 85 23.68 -21.31 -16.10
CA ASP A 85 22.60 -20.33 -16.10
C ASP A 85 23.02 -19.08 -15.29
N PRO A 86 23.68 -18.10 -15.94
CA PRO A 86 24.15 -16.88 -15.29
C PRO A 86 23.05 -16.03 -14.66
N GLY A 87 21.78 -16.24 -15.06
CA GLY A 87 20.62 -15.53 -14.55
C GLY A 87 19.98 -16.16 -13.32
N ALA A 88 20.33 -17.42 -12.99
CA ALA A 88 19.68 -18.18 -11.94
C ALA A 88 20.47 -18.24 -10.62
N ILE A 89 19.73 -18.58 -9.56
CA ILE A 89 20.26 -19.12 -8.30
C ILE A 89 19.62 -20.50 -8.07
N ARG A 90 20.31 -21.38 -7.33
CA ARG A 90 19.78 -22.71 -6.95
C ARG A 90 19.97 -22.93 -5.46
N TRP A 91 18.98 -23.54 -4.80
CA TRP A 91 19.01 -23.84 -3.38
C TRP A 91 18.54 -25.25 -3.09
N THR A 92 18.97 -25.79 -1.95
CA THR A 92 18.43 -27.03 -1.38
C THR A 92 17.63 -26.67 -0.14
N VAL A 93 16.44 -27.24 0.01
CA VAL A 93 15.61 -27.05 1.21
C VAL A 93 16.26 -27.84 2.35
N PRO A 94 16.66 -27.19 3.47
CA PRO A 94 17.28 -27.88 4.58
C PRO A 94 16.38 -28.95 5.20
N GLU A 95 17.00 -29.93 5.85
CA GLU A 95 16.27 -31.01 6.52
C GLU A 95 15.28 -30.45 7.56
N GLY A 96 14.05 -30.97 7.55
CA GLY A 96 12.96 -30.54 8.44
C GLY A 96 12.23 -29.27 7.99
N TRP A 97 12.69 -28.57 6.96
CA TRP A 97 12.00 -27.40 6.41
C TRP A 97 11.00 -27.83 5.34
N GLN A 98 10.01 -26.99 5.07
CA GLN A 98 8.95 -27.30 4.09
C GLN A 98 8.94 -26.28 2.96
N THR A 99 8.47 -26.68 1.78
CA THR A 99 8.24 -25.75 0.67
C THR A 99 6.75 -25.63 0.40
N LYS A 100 6.25 -24.40 0.36
CA LYS A 100 4.91 -24.12 -0.15
C LYS A 100 4.94 -24.05 -1.67
N PRO A 101 3.82 -24.35 -2.36
CA PRO A 101 3.73 -24.21 -3.81
C PRO A 101 4.18 -22.81 -4.26
N PRO A 102 4.85 -22.70 -5.43
CA PRO A 102 5.15 -21.40 -6.01
C PRO A 102 3.85 -20.62 -6.24
N THR A 103 3.93 -19.31 -6.09
CA THR A 103 2.84 -18.40 -6.46
C THR A 103 3.30 -17.55 -7.62
N GLN A 104 2.39 -16.81 -8.26
CA GLN A 104 2.72 -15.92 -9.37
C GLN A 104 3.86 -14.93 -9.06
N PHE A 105 4.15 -14.67 -7.78
CA PHE A 105 5.12 -13.67 -7.31
C PHE A 105 6.33 -14.25 -6.55
N ARG A 106 6.37 -15.57 -6.33
CA ARG A 106 7.42 -16.25 -5.56
C ARG A 106 7.81 -17.54 -6.25
N GLU A 107 9.09 -17.62 -6.61
CA GLU A 107 9.73 -18.82 -7.14
C GLU A 107 9.67 -19.96 -6.11
N ALA A 108 9.78 -19.62 -4.83
CA ALA A 108 9.47 -20.53 -3.73
C ALA A 108 9.13 -19.78 -2.44
N THR A 109 8.44 -20.46 -1.54
CA THR A 109 8.38 -20.09 -0.11
C THR A 109 8.83 -21.28 0.71
N ILE A 110 9.90 -21.10 1.49
CA ILE A 110 10.42 -22.11 2.39
C ILE A 110 10.00 -21.78 3.82
N VAL A 111 9.43 -22.75 4.52
CA VAL A 111 8.90 -22.60 5.88
C VAL A 111 9.91 -23.19 6.86
N LEU A 112 10.33 -22.35 7.80
CA LEU A 112 11.17 -22.70 8.92
C LEU A 112 10.25 -22.95 10.14
N PRO A 113 10.04 -24.22 10.55
CA PRO A 113 8.97 -24.57 11.49
C PRO A 113 9.24 -24.14 12.94
N GLU A 114 10.44 -23.68 13.26
CA GLU A 114 10.92 -23.45 14.62
C GLU A 114 10.51 -22.07 15.20
N GLY A 115 9.77 -21.25 14.44
CA GLY A 115 9.19 -20.00 14.93
C GLY A 115 7.73 -20.14 15.35
N ASP A 116 7.25 -19.25 16.24
CA ASP A 116 5.82 -19.08 16.54
C ASP A 116 5.37 -17.63 16.23
N PRO A 117 4.68 -17.38 15.11
CA PRO A 117 4.40 -18.34 14.03
C PRO A 117 5.67 -18.74 13.26
N PRO A 118 5.63 -19.84 12.48
CA PRO A 118 6.76 -20.27 11.66
C PRO A 118 7.28 -19.15 10.75
N LEU A 119 8.61 -19.04 10.63
CA LEU A 119 9.22 -18.07 9.74
C LEU A 119 9.11 -18.55 8.29
N GLU A 120 8.85 -17.62 7.38
CA GLU A 120 8.84 -17.88 5.94
C GLU A 120 10.01 -17.18 5.25
N ILE A 121 10.73 -17.94 4.43
CA ILE A 121 11.71 -17.43 3.48
C ILE A 121 11.03 -17.36 2.11
N ALA A 122 10.74 -16.15 1.65
CA ALA A 122 10.25 -15.89 0.32
C ALA A 122 11.44 -15.74 -0.64
N ILE A 123 11.44 -16.51 -1.72
CA ILE A 123 12.39 -16.38 -2.83
C ILE A 123 11.62 -15.80 -4.01
N SER A 124 11.98 -14.58 -4.40
CA SER A 124 11.39 -13.86 -5.52
C SER A 124 12.46 -13.45 -6.51
N LYS A 125 12.07 -13.32 -7.78
CA LYS A 125 12.94 -12.90 -8.88
C LYS A 125 12.27 -11.74 -9.58
N LEU A 126 13.01 -10.65 -9.78
CA LEU A 126 12.56 -9.46 -10.51
C LEU A 126 13.50 -9.18 -11.67
N GLY A 127 13.00 -8.47 -12.68
CA GLY A 127 13.84 -7.90 -13.72
C GLY A 127 14.86 -6.92 -13.14
N TYR A 128 16.07 -6.96 -13.71
CA TYR A 128 17.18 -6.08 -13.42
C TYR A 128 17.93 -5.86 -14.72
N ASP A 129 18.01 -4.62 -15.21
CA ASP A 129 18.55 -4.31 -16.54
C ASP A 129 20.06 -4.08 -16.56
N GLY A 130 20.74 -4.22 -15.42
CA GLY A 130 22.18 -4.01 -15.31
C GLY A 130 22.64 -2.55 -15.35
N SER A 131 21.74 -1.57 -15.52
CA SER A 131 22.12 -0.21 -15.90
C SER A 131 22.62 0.64 -14.73
N ASP A 132 21.95 0.59 -13.58
CA ASP A 132 22.35 1.29 -12.34
C ASP A 132 22.10 0.41 -11.11
N VAL A 133 23.17 -0.27 -10.66
CA VAL A 133 23.16 -1.14 -9.48
C VAL A 133 22.71 -0.38 -8.23
N ASP A 134 23.27 0.81 -8.00
CA ASP A 134 23.08 1.54 -6.74
C ASP A 134 21.67 2.12 -6.70
N ALA A 135 21.17 2.72 -7.78
CA ALA A 135 19.80 3.22 -7.83
C ALA A 135 18.78 2.08 -7.67
N TYR A 136 19.01 0.93 -8.30
CA TYR A 136 18.13 -0.24 -8.17
C TYR A 136 18.09 -0.76 -6.73
N LEU A 137 19.26 -0.97 -6.12
CA LEU A 137 19.36 -1.43 -4.73
C LEU A 137 18.80 -0.41 -3.75
N LEU A 138 19.07 0.89 -3.95
CA LEU A 138 18.60 1.97 -3.09
C LEU A 138 17.07 2.08 -3.09
N MET A 139 16.44 1.93 -4.26
CA MET A 139 14.99 1.91 -4.38
C MET A 139 14.37 0.74 -3.59
N ASN A 140 14.91 -0.47 -3.76
CA ASN A 140 14.43 -1.67 -3.07
C ASN A 140 14.69 -1.59 -1.55
N LEU A 141 15.85 -1.09 -1.14
CA LEU A 141 16.24 -0.84 0.25
C LEU A 141 15.25 0.13 0.92
N ASN A 142 15.01 1.28 0.32
CA ASN A 142 14.11 2.29 0.88
C ASN A 142 12.66 1.82 0.93
N ARG A 143 12.23 0.97 -0.02
CA ARG A 143 10.93 0.27 0.05
C ARG A 143 10.85 -0.63 1.29
N TRP A 144 11.84 -1.48 1.55
CA TRP A 144 11.83 -2.35 2.74
C TRP A 144 11.95 -1.58 4.05
N ARG A 145 12.76 -0.52 4.07
CA ARG A 145 12.81 0.42 5.19
C ARG A 145 11.43 1.02 5.46
N GLY A 146 10.71 1.42 4.42
CA GLY A 146 9.31 1.85 4.51
C GLY A 146 8.39 0.81 5.15
N GLN A 147 8.49 -0.48 4.76
CA GLN A 147 7.72 -1.58 5.37
C GLN A 147 7.99 -1.75 6.87
N LEU A 148 9.18 -1.37 7.33
CA LEU A 148 9.57 -1.37 8.74
C LEU A 148 9.28 -0.03 9.46
N GLY A 149 8.74 0.97 8.77
CA GLY A 149 8.53 2.31 9.32
C GLY A 149 9.82 3.11 9.53
N LEU A 150 10.91 2.74 8.85
CA LEU A 150 12.21 3.41 8.93
C LEU A 150 12.31 4.53 7.87
N SER A 151 13.00 5.62 8.21
CA SER A 151 13.29 6.71 7.26
C SER A 151 14.12 6.23 6.07
N PRO A 152 13.96 6.76 4.86
CA PRO A 152 14.82 6.40 3.73
C PRO A 152 16.29 6.79 3.99
N VAL A 153 17.21 6.14 3.27
CA VAL A 153 18.63 6.47 3.20
C VAL A 153 18.98 6.95 1.80
N GLU A 154 20.06 7.73 1.68
CA GLU A 154 20.55 8.26 0.40
C GLU A 154 21.55 7.32 -0.29
N LYS A 155 22.15 6.39 0.45
CA LYS A 155 23.21 5.50 -0.04
C LYS A 155 23.00 4.07 0.43
N VAL A 156 23.26 3.13 -0.49
CA VAL A 156 23.18 1.69 -0.24
C VAL A 156 24.17 1.26 0.83
N ASP A 157 25.39 1.79 0.83
CA ASP A 157 26.48 1.43 1.74
C ASP A 157 26.54 2.29 3.02
N SER A 158 25.46 3.01 3.34
CA SER A 158 25.36 3.77 4.59
C SER A 158 25.29 2.84 5.80
N ALA A 159 25.56 3.37 7.01
CA ALA A 159 25.49 2.59 8.25
C ALA A 159 24.11 1.97 8.53
N ALA A 160 23.05 2.51 7.93
CA ALA A 160 21.68 1.99 8.01
C ALA A 160 21.23 1.31 6.70
N GLY A 161 22.17 1.06 5.78
CA GLY A 161 21.90 0.51 4.46
C GLY A 161 22.08 -1.01 4.39
N MET A 162 22.74 -1.46 3.34
CA MET A 162 23.07 -2.86 3.09
C MET A 162 24.55 -3.11 3.38
N GLU A 163 24.82 -4.24 4.02
CA GLU A 163 26.17 -4.80 4.04
C GLU A 163 26.38 -5.73 2.84
N THR A 164 27.63 -6.06 2.53
CA THR A 164 27.95 -6.96 1.42
C THR A 164 28.65 -8.20 1.94
N ILE A 165 28.24 -9.36 1.44
CA ILE A 165 28.81 -10.66 1.78
C ILE A 165 29.27 -11.35 0.49
N THR A 166 30.01 -12.45 0.63
CA THR A 166 30.41 -13.31 -0.49
C THR A 166 29.70 -14.64 -0.40
N VAL A 167 29.00 -15.03 -1.48
CA VAL A 167 28.36 -16.35 -1.62
C VAL A 167 28.82 -16.95 -2.94
N ALA A 168 29.34 -18.18 -2.91
CA ALA A 168 29.90 -18.85 -4.09
C ALA A 168 30.89 -18.00 -4.90
N GLY A 169 31.67 -17.13 -4.23
CA GLY A 169 32.64 -16.23 -4.87
C GLY A 169 32.08 -14.92 -5.41
N GLU A 170 30.76 -14.74 -5.39
CA GLU A 170 30.06 -13.55 -5.89
C GLU A 170 29.63 -12.62 -4.76
N LYS A 171 29.51 -11.32 -5.08
CA LYS A 171 29.03 -10.30 -4.15
C LYS A 171 27.51 -10.38 -3.98
N VAL A 172 27.05 -10.39 -2.74
CA VAL A 172 25.63 -10.39 -2.36
C VAL A 172 25.37 -9.25 -1.38
N TRP A 173 24.25 -8.54 -1.54
CA TRP A 173 23.86 -7.45 -0.64
C TRP A 173 22.87 -7.95 0.40
N MET A 174 23.15 -7.66 1.66
CA MET A 174 22.36 -8.06 2.81
C MET A 174 21.74 -6.83 3.46
N PHE A 175 20.41 -6.83 3.55
CA PHE A 175 19.66 -5.89 4.38
C PHE A 175 19.20 -6.61 5.65
N ASP A 176 19.46 -6.00 6.81
CA ASP A 176 19.01 -6.45 8.11
C ASP A 176 18.60 -5.24 8.95
N ALA A 177 17.31 -5.15 9.26
CA ALA A 177 16.82 -4.07 10.11
C ALA A 177 15.61 -4.48 10.92
N THR A 178 15.48 -3.84 12.09
CA THR A 178 14.31 -3.90 12.94
C THR A 178 13.59 -2.55 12.89
N GLY A 179 12.26 -2.58 12.79
CA GLY A 179 11.42 -1.41 12.92
C GLY A 179 10.05 -1.74 13.50
N ASN A 180 9.20 -0.73 13.60
CA ASN A 180 7.89 -0.82 14.23
C ASN A 180 6.84 -0.81 13.12
N SER A 181 6.64 -1.98 12.50
CA SER A 181 5.63 -2.15 11.46
C SER A 181 4.24 -1.93 12.03
N SER A 182 3.43 -1.12 11.36
CA SER A 182 2.01 -0.98 11.65
C SER A 182 1.22 -2.16 11.11
N GLY A 183 1.55 -3.40 11.50
CA GLY A 183 0.69 -4.60 11.45
C GLY A 183 -0.02 -5.02 10.14
N SER A 184 0.03 -4.28 9.03
CA SER A 184 -0.71 -4.58 7.80
C SER A 184 -0.01 -5.61 6.89
N GLY A 185 0.73 -6.52 7.50
CA GLY A 185 1.27 -7.70 6.84
C GLY A 185 0.43 -8.92 7.13
N MET A 186 -0.78 -9.03 6.55
CA MET A 186 -1.39 -10.29 6.09
C MET A 186 -2.75 -10.04 5.39
N SER A 187 -2.91 -10.64 4.21
CA SER A 187 -4.17 -10.98 3.50
C SER A 187 -5.25 -9.90 3.33
N ALA A 188 -5.50 -9.50 2.09
CA ALA A 188 -6.86 -9.15 1.68
C ALA A 188 -7.82 -10.29 2.04
N PRO A 189 -9.05 -9.96 2.47
CA PRO A 189 -10.09 -9.87 1.46
C PRO A 189 -10.76 -8.50 1.48
N PHE A 190 -10.89 -7.90 0.31
CA PHE A 190 -11.81 -6.80 0.08
C PHE A 190 -13.25 -7.28 0.26
N ALA A 191 -14.04 -6.50 0.99
CA ALA A 191 -15.46 -6.33 0.70
C ALA A 191 -15.72 -4.83 0.46
N PRO A 192 -16.58 -4.47 -0.51
CA PRO A 192 -16.70 -3.11 -1.01
C PRO A 192 -17.58 -2.28 -0.07
N PHE A 193 -17.13 -1.07 0.30
CA PHE A 193 -18.01 -0.09 0.91
C PHE A 193 -18.67 0.74 -0.19
N ALA A 194 -19.91 0.37 -0.51
CA ALA A 194 -20.86 1.22 -1.20
C ALA A 194 -21.55 2.18 -0.20
N GLN A 195 -21.61 3.45 -0.60
CA GLN A 195 -22.60 4.50 -0.34
C GLN A 195 -23.32 4.59 1.04
N GLY A 196 -23.03 5.68 1.76
CA GLY A 196 -24.02 6.66 2.23
C GLY A 196 -24.90 6.35 3.45
N ALA A 197 -24.70 7.08 4.56
CA ALA A 197 -25.77 7.64 5.39
C ALA A 197 -25.22 8.62 6.45
N SER A 198 -25.99 9.68 6.66
CA SER A 198 -25.72 10.86 7.46
C SER A 198 -25.64 10.65 8.97
N GLY A 199 -24.83 11.49 9.63
CA GLY A 199 -25.11 12.16 10.92
C GLY A 199 -25.34 11.32 12.18
N MET A 200 -24.37 11.36 13.11
CA MET A 200 -24.58 11.86 14.48
C MET A 200 -23.24 11.91 15.22
N ALA A 201 -22.91 13.03 15.87
CA ALA A 201 -21.73 13.17 16.72
C ALA A 201 -21.90 12.37 18.03
N PRO A 202 -20.84 11.72 18.57
CA PRO A 202 -20.87 11.19 19.92
C PRO A 202 -20.40 12.24 20.96
N PRO A 203 -20.80 12.09 22.23
CA PRO A 203 -20.59 13.10 23.28
C PRO A 203 -19.17 13.06 23.85
N ALA A 204 -18.74 14.20 24.37
CA ALA A 204 -17.48 14.38 25.08
C ALA A 204 -17.49 13.64 26.43
N THR A 205 -16.47 12.83 26.67
CA THR A 205 -16.05 12.41 28.01
C THR A 205 -14.54 12.61 28.15
N SER A 206 -14.18 13.29 29.23
CA SER A 206 -12.84 13.71 29.62
C SER A 206 -11.96 12.53 30.04
N ALA A 207 -10.81 12.36 29.38
CA ALA A 207 -9.72 11.51 29.82
C ALA A 207 -8.54 12.36 30.35
N PRO A 208 -7.76 11.87 31.34
CA PRO A 208 -6.64 12.61 31.93
C PRO A 208 -5.46 12.78 30.95
N PRO A 209 -4.59 13.79 31.14
CA PRO A 209 -3.55 14.12 30.17
C PRO A 209 -2.47 13.04 30.17
N ALA A 210 -2.41 12.26 29.09
CA ALA A 210 -1.23 11.47 28.76
C ALA A 210 -0.10 12.44 28.39
N THR A 211 1.08 12.27 28.98
CA THR A 211 2.28 13.01 28.58
C THR A 211 2.61 12.66 27.14
N SER A 212 2.49 13.64 26.26
CA SER A 212 2.85 13.53 24.85
C SER A 212 4.30 13.05 24.70
N PRO A 213 4.59 12.12 23.77
CA PRO A 213 5.93 12.03 23.17
C PRO A 213 6.33 13.42 22.63
N PRO A 214 7.62 13.76 22.55
CA PRO A 214 8.03 15.10 22.13
C PRO A 214 7.39 15.43 20.76
N ASP A 215 6.54 16.46 20.79
CA ASP A 215 5.99 17.11 19.61
C ASP A 215 7.16 17.58 18.73
N ARG A 216 7.46 16.83 17.69
CA ARG A 216 7.97 17.45 16.48
C ARG A 216 6.82 17.40 15.47
N PRO A 217 6.07 18.50 15.29
CA PRO A 217 5.24 18.62 14.11
C PRO A 217 6.22 18.65 12.92
N THR A 218 6.39 17.53 12.23
CA THR A 218 6.87 17.61 10.84
C THR A 218 5.74 18.28 10.10
N ALA A 219 5.86 19.58 9.86
CA ALA A 219 4.87 20.33 9.12
C ALA A 219 4.60 19.59 7.78
N LYS A 220 3.32 19.39 7.47
CA LYS A 220 2.90 18.64 6.28
C LYS A 220 3.33 19.43 5.03
N PRO A 221 3.95 18.80 4.02
CA PRO A 221 4.24 19.47 2.75
C PRO A 221 2.93 19.94 2.10
N GLU A 222 2.95 21.11 1.48
CA GLU A 222 1.73 21.74 0.95
C GLU A 222 1.62 21.50 -0.56
N LEU A 223 0.44 21.02 -0.99
CA LEU A 223 0.09 20.93 -2.41
C LEU A 223 -0.46 22.26 -2.90
N LYS A 224 0.33 22.94 -3.72
CA LYS A 224 -0.03 24.13 -4.47
C LYS A 224 -0.40 23.72 -5.89
N VAL A 225 -1.66 23.92 -6.23
CA VAL A 225 -2.18 23.65 -7.56
C VAL A 225 -3.35 24.58 -7.81
N THR A 226 -3.37 25.21 -8.99
CA THR A 226 -4.52 25.97 -9.47
C THR A 226 -5.47 24.99 -10.14
N ILE A 227 -6.68 24.87 -9.61
CA ILE A 227 -7.72 24.03 -10.20
C ILE A 227 -8.37 24.83 -11.35
N PRO A 228 -8.55 24.23 -12.54
CA PRO A 228 -9.24 24.89 -13.64
C PRO A 228 -10.65 25.37 -13.25
N ASP A 229 -11.08 26.52 -13.79
CA ASP A 229 -12.33 27.18 -13.39
C ASP A 229 -13.60 26.37 -13.72
N ASP A 230 -13.52 25.51 -14.73
CA ASP A 230 -14.58 24.62 -15.18
C ASP A 230 -14.71 23.34 -14.34
N TRP A 231 -13.75 23.07 -13.44
CA TRP A 231 -13.78 21.90 -12.57
C TRP A 231 -14.66 22.14 -11.35
N GLN A 232 -15.66 21.27 -11.17
CA GLN A 232 -16.64 21.43 -10.12
C GLN A 232 -16.26 20.58 -8.91
N LEU A 233 -15.96 21.20 -7.77
CA LEU A 233 -15.69 20.48 -6.53
C LEU A 233 -16.92 19.66 -6.11
N SER A 234 -16.80 18.34 -6.16
CA SER A 234 -17.87 17.39 -5.85
C SER A 234 -17.80 16.83 -4.45
N ASP A 235 -16.59 16.69 -3.89
CA ASP A 235 -16.40 16.19 -2.53
C ASP A 235 -15.15 16.77 -1.85
N ARG A 236 -15.26 16.96 -0.54
CA ARG A 236 -14.14 17.19 0.39
C ARG A 236 -14.08 16.01 1.34
N GLY A 237 -13.39 14.96 0.91
CA GLY A 237 -13.27 13.74 1.70
C GLY A 237 -12.44 13.93 2.98
N SER A 238 -12.42 12.87 3.80
CA SER A 238 -11.58 12.83 5.00
C SER A 238 -10.09 12.87 4.64
N MET A 239 -9.26 13.30 5.61
CA MET A 239 -7.79 13.37 5.48
C MET A 239 -7.26 14.31 4.37
N GLY A 240 -8.07 15.26 3.90
CA GLY A 240 -7.63 16.30 2.97
C GLY A 240 -7.77 15.95 1.49
N SER A 241 -8.45 14.85 1.14
CA SER A 241 -8.77 14.53 -0.25
C SER A 241 -9.80 15.49 -0.85
N ARG A 242 -9.66 15.79 -2.14
CA ARG A 242 -10.57 16.65 -2.92
C ARG A 242 -10.96 15.95 -4.21
N SER A 243 -12.25 15.91 -4.51
CA SER A 243 -12.76 15.33 -5.76
C SER A 243 -13.45 16.41 -6.59
N TYR A 244 -13.22 16.39 -7.89
CA TYR A 244 -13.75 17.34 -8.86
C TYR A 244 -14.45 16.58 -9.98
N LEU A 245 -15.65 17.03 -10.38
CA LEU A 245 -16.27 16.62 -11.63
C LEU A 245 -15.70 17.49 -12.75
N VAL A 246 -15.32 16.83 -13.84
CA VAL A 246 -14.71 17.43 -15.04
C VAL A 246 -15.45 16.97 -16.29
N GLY A 247 -15.47 17.79 -17.33
CA GLY A 247 -16.23 17.52 -18.55
C GLY A 247 -17.74 17.70 -18.39
N GLU A 248 -18.48 17.48 -19.49
CA GLU A 248 -19.91 17.74 -19.59
C GLU A 248 -20.68 16.52 -20.14
N GLY A 249 -21.93 16.36 -19.70
CA GLY A 249 -22.83 15.33 -20.20
C GLY A 249 -22.25 13.91 -20.06
N ASP A 250 -22.31 13.12 -21.13
CA ASP A 250 -21.83 11.75 -21.17
C ASP A 250 -20.28 11.62 -21.15
N LEU A 251 -19.56 12.75 -21.24
CA LEU A 251 -18.10 12.83 -21.13
C LEU A 251 -17.64 13.31 -19.76
N GLN A 252 -18.53 13.28 -18.76
CA GLN A 252 -18.18 13.64 -17.39
C GLN A 252 -17.29 12.57 -16.75
N ALA A 253 -16.23 13.00 -16.08
CA ALA A 253 -15.32 12.17 -15.31
C ALA A 253 -15.05 12.80 -13.92
N THR A 254 -14.40 12.04 -13.04
CA THR A 254 -14.01 12.52 -11.71
C THR A 254 -12.49 12.59 -11.60
N VAL A 255 -11.96 13.75 -11.19
CA VAL A 255 -10.57 13.90 -10.76
C VAL A 255 -10.49 13.93 -9.25
N LYS A 256 -9.73 13.01 -8.65
CA LYS A 256 -9.50 12.93 -7.21
C LYS A 256 -8.04 13.20 -6.87
N LEU A 257 -7.84 14.13 -5.94
CA LEU A 257 -6.55 14.50 -5.37
C LEU A 257 -6.50 14.03 -3.91
N SER A 258 -5.47 13.31 -3.53
CA SER A 258 -5.29 12.89 -2.13
C SER A 258 -3.82 12.72 -1.78
N ASP A 259 -3.52 12.81 -0.50
CA ASP A 259 -2.16 12.61 -0.01
C ASP A 259 -2.18 11.91 1.34
N PHE A 260 -1.13 11.15 1.58
CA PHE A 260 -0.96 10.38 2.82
C PHE A 260 0.51 10.39 3.20
N ALA A 261 0.81 10.27 4.49
CA ALA A 261 2.18 9.99 4.90
C ALA A 261 2.67 8.72 4.19
N ALA A 262 3.87 8.77 3.61
CA ALA A 262 4.41 7.69 2.76
C ALA A 262 4.92 6.48 3.55
N PHE A 263 4.51 6.31 4.81
CA PHE A 263 4.92 5.19 5.65
C PHE A 263 4.33 3.87 5.15
N GLY A 264 5.12 2.80 5.25
CA GLY A 264 4.70 1.46 4.84
C GLY A 264 4.34 1.38 3.36
N MET A 265 3.24 0.70 3.08
CA MET A 265 2.79 0.39 1.71
C MET A 265 2.28 1.63 0.95
N MET A 266 1.98 2.74 1.63
CA MET A 266 1.43 3.93 0.96
C MET A 266 2.44 4.59 0.02
N GLY A 267 3.73 4.49 0.30
CA GLY A 267 4.78 4.95 -0.62
C GLY A 267 5.15 3.96 -1.72
N ASP A 268 4.63 2.73 -1.69
CA ASP A 268 5.03 1.65 -2.60
C ASP A 268 4.25 1.71 -3.94
N PRO A 269 4.90 1.94 -5.09
CA PRO A 269 4.21 2.05 -6.37
C PRO A 269 3.46 0.80 -6.81
N LEU A 270 4.03 -0.39 -6.56
CA LEU A 270 3.40 -1.65 -6.94
C LEU A 270 2.12 -1.89 -6.12
N PHE A 271 2.19 -1.63 -4.82
CA PHE A 271 1.03 -1.75 -3.96
C PHE A 271 -0.10 -0.81 -4.40
N ASN A 272 0.24 0.45 -4.70
CA ASN A 272 -0.74 1.43 -5.14
C ASN A 272 -1.34 1.06 -6.51
N LEU A 273 -0.52 0.58 -7.46
CA LEU A 273 -0.99 0.06 -8.74
C LEU A 273 -1.98 -1.10 -8.55
N ASN A 274 -1.63 -2.10 -7.74
CA ASN A 274 -2.50 -3.26 -7.47
C ASN A 274 -3.78 -2.86 -6.73
N ARG A 275 -3.71 -1.89 -5.82
CA ARG A 275 -4.89 -1.30 -5.18
C ARG A 275 -5.82 -0.67 -6.21
N TRP A 276 -5.30 0.10 -7.16
CA TRP A 276 -6.11 0.74 -8.22
C TRP A 276 -6.68 -0.27 -9.21
N ARG A 277 -5.89 -1.27 -9.61
CA ARG A 277 -6.36 -2.39 -10.43
C ARG A 277 -7.53 -3.12 -9.75
N GLY A 278 -7.43 -3.38 -8.45
CA GLY A 278 -8.51 -3.95 -7.64
C GLY A 278 -9.78 -3.09 -7.58
N GLN A 279 -9.66 -1.75 -7.61
CA GLN A 279 -10.84 -0.86 -7.69
C GLN A 279 -11.63 -1.08 -8.99
N LEU A 280 -10.94 -1.39 -10.09
CA LEU A 280 -11.56 -1.71 -11.37
C LEU A 280 -11.86 -3.21 -11.53
N GLY A 281 -11.67 -4.01 -10.48
CA GLY A 281 -11.94 -5.46 -10.47
C GLY A 281 -10.91 -6.32 -11.21
N LEU A 282 -9.71 -5.77 -11.48
CA LEU A 282 -8.63 -6.48 -12.15
C LEU A 282 -7.75 -7.24 -11.16
N GLY A 283 -7.10 -8.30 -11.66
CA GLY A 283 -6.06 -9.01 -10.92
C GLY A 283 -4.80 -8.18 -10.70
N GLU A 284 -4.05 -8.51 -9.65
CA GLU A 284 -2.78 -7.88 -9.31
C GLU A 284 -1.69 -8.16 -10.36
N VAL A 285 -0.77 -7.22 -10.54
CA VAL A 285 0.46 -7.37 -11.32
C VAL A 285 1.66 -7.54 -10.41
N THR A 286 2.72 -8.10 -10.99
CA THR A 286 4.00 -8.35 -10.34
C THR A 286 4.87 -7.10 -10.40
N GLN A 287 5.94 -7.09 -9.61
CA GLN A 287 6.89 -6.00 -9.59
C GLN A 287 7.67 -5.87 -10.91
N ASP A 288 7.92 -6.99 -11.58
CA ASP A 288 8.57 -7.11 -12.88
C ASP A 288 7.66 -6.69 -14.04
N GLN A 289 6.35 -6.60 -13.79
CA GLN A 289 5.37 -6.03 -14.73
C GLN A 289 5.15 -4.53 -14.52
N ILE A 290 5.63 -3.93 -13.42
CA ILE A 290 5.29 -2.54 -13.10
C ILE A 290 5.68 -1.57 -14.22
N GLU A 291 6.87 -1.75 -14.83
CA GLU A 291 7.37 -0.88 -15.88
C GLU A 291 6.63 -1.05 -17.22
N GLN A 292 5.91 -2.16 -17.39
CA GLN A 292 5.06 -2.40 -18.56
C GLN A 292 3.65 -1.83 -18.33
N GLU A 293 3.22 -1.76 -17.08
CA GLU A 293 1.87 -1.34 -16.67
C GLU A 293 1.81 0.15 -16.29
N THR A 294 2.97 0.82 -16.26
CA THR A 294 3.08 2.22 -15.85
C THR A 294 4.10 2.98 -16.68
N GLU A 295 3.90 4.29 -16.75
CA GLU A 295 4.83 5.25 -17.31
C GLU A 295 5.52 6.01 -16.17
N ARG A 296 6.79 6.38 -16.37
CA ARG A 296 7.49 7.30 -15.49
C ARG A 296 7.23 8.74 -15.91
N ILE A 297 6.72 9.55 -14.99
CA ILE A 297 6.42 10.96 -15.22
C ILE A 297 7.07 11.83 -14.15
N GLU A 298 7.36 13.09 -14.45
CA GLU A 298 7.85 14.04 -13.44
C GLU A 298 6.68 14.82 -12.83
N ILE A 299 6.60 14.88 -11.51
CA ILE A 299 5.62 15.68 -10.77
C ILE A 299 6.36 16.51 -9.73
N SER A 300 6.26 17.84 -9.82
CA SER A 300 6.95 18.78 -8.92
C SER A 300 8.47 18.51 -8.81
N GLY A 301 9.14 18.25 -9.93
CA GLY A 301 10.58 17.99 -9.99
C GLY A 301 11.00 16.64 -9.41
N THR A 302 10.08 15.70 -9.23
CA THR A 302 10.33 14.36 -8.65
C THR A 302 9.75 13.28 -9.55
N GLN A 303 10.51 12.21 -9.76
CA GLN A 303 10.06 11.08 -10.58
C GLN A 303 8.90 10.34 -9.89
N GLY A 304 7.76 10.29 -10.58
CA GLY A 304 6.55 9.58 -10.21
C GLY A 304 6.21 8.44 -11.17
N TRP A 305 4.98 7.96 -11.04
CA TRP A 305 4.41 6.88 -11.83
C TRP A 305 3.03 7.28 -12.33
N LEU A 306 2.67 6.88 -13.55
CA LEU A 306 1.34 7.03 -14.13
C LEU A 306 0.87 5.68 -14.65
N ALA A 307 -0.29 5.22 -14.20
CA ALA A 307 -0.92 4.01 -14.71
C ALA A 307 -2.16 4.36 -15.53
N THR A 308 -2.35 3.68 -16.65
CA THR A 308 -3.62 3.68 -17.40
C THR A 308 -4.29 2.32 -17.23
N ILE A 309 -5.40 2.29 -16.50
CA ILE A 309 -6.07 1.05 -16.09
C ILE A 309 -7.44 1.00 -16.76
N ASN A 310 -7.69 -0.07 -17.51
CA ASN A 310 -8.97 -0.31 -18.18
C ASN A 310 -9.66 -1.51 -17.54
N ARG A 311 -10.94 -1.36 -17.19
CA ARG A 311 -11.75 -2.50 -16.80
C ARG A 311 -11.97 -3.44 -18.00
N ASP A 312 -12.06 -4.74 -17.76
CA ASP A 312 -12.17 -5.77 -18.83
C ASP A 312 -13.39 -5.58 -19.76
N ASP A 313 -14.50 -5.07 -19.21
CA ASP A 313 -15.73 -4.79 -19.98
C ASP A 313 -15.72 -3.40 -20.64
N ASN A 314 -14.62 -2.66 -20.53
CA ASN A 314 -14.43 -1.30 -21.03
C ASN A 314 -15.49 -0.30 -20.54
N SER A 315 -16.17 -0.57 -19.41
CA SER A 315 -17.15 0.36 -18.83
C SER A 315 -16.51 1.48 -18.01
N GLU A 316 -15.26 1.30 -17.58
CA GLU A 316 -14.55 2.25 -16.74
C GLU A 316 -13.04 2.25 -17.05
N ARG A 317 -12.45 3.44 -17.04
CA ARG A 317 -11.02 3.69 -17.17
C ARG A 317 -10.55 4.59 -16.02
N MET A 318 -9.32 4.34 -15.57
CA MET A 318 -8.64 5.17 -14.58
C MET A 318 -7.25 5.55 -15.09
N LEU A 319 -6.92 6.84 -15.06
CA LEU A 319 -5.55 7.32 -15.07
C LEU A 319 -5.16 7.61 -13.62
N ALA A 320 -4.12 6.98 -13.11
CA ALA A 320 -3.70 7.14 -11.72
C ALA A 320 -2.22 7.49 -11.67
N ALA A 321 -1.91 8.71 -11.22
CA ALA A 321 -0.56 9.16 -10.98
C ALA A 321 -0.20 9.16 -9.50
N MET A 322 1.05 8.85 -9.19
CA MET A 322 1.62 9.03 -7.86
C MET A 322 3.04 9.56 -7.85
N VAL A 323 3.36 10.32 -6.81
CA VAL A 323 4.74 10.73 -6.49
C VAL A 323 4.94 10.69 -4.98
N VAL A 324 6.13 10.26 -4.54
CA VAL A 324 6.54 10.33 -3.14
C VAL A 324 7.54 11.47 -2.98
N LYS A 325 7.19 12.48 -2.19
CA LYS A 325 8.02 13.67 -1.94
C LYS A 325 7.83 14.16 -0.51
N ASP A 326 8.94 14.51 0.14
CA ASP A 326 8.98 15.04 1.51
C ASP A 326 8.21 14.18 2.53
N GLY A 327 8.35 12.86 2.42
CA GLY A 327 7.71 11.90 3.34
C GLY A 327 6.20 11.70 3.11
N HIS A 328 5.64 12.26 2.04
CA HIS A 328 4.23 12.10 1.65
C HIS A 328 4.12 11.43 0.28
N ALA A 329 3.13 10.54 0.15
CA ALA A 329 2.69 9.98 -1.11
C ALA A 329 1.48 10.80 -1.59
N TRP A 330 1.61 11.35 -2.79
CA TRP A 330 0.62 12.20 -3.45
C TRP A 330 -0.02 11.41 -4.58
N PHE A 331 -1.35 11.44 -4.65
CA PHE A 331 -2.14 10.68 -5.62
C PHE A 331 -3.08 11.60 -6.39
N PHE A 332 -3.10 11.41 -7.70
CA PHE A 332 -3.95 12.11 -8.65
C PHE A 332 -4.64 11.03 -9.47
N GLN A 333 -5.97 11.02 -9.52
CA GLN A 333 -6.72 9.99 -10.24
C GLN A 333 -7.77 10.65 -11.12
N LEU A 334 -7.84 10.31 -12.39
CA LEU A 334 -8.95 10.62 -13.29
C LEU A 334 -9.71 9.32 -13.59
N THR A 335 -10.98 9.27 -13.26
CA THR A 335 -11.84 8.07 -13.43
C THR A 335 -13.13 8.42 -14.14
N GLY A 336 -13.53 7.60 -15.11
CA GLY A 336 -14.79 7.74 -15.85
C GLY A 336 -14.94 6.65 -16.90
N THR A 337 -15.87 6.82 -17.85
CA THR A 337 -15.90 5.97 -19.06
C THR A 337 -14.61 6.20 -19.87
N PRO A 338 -14.17 5.26 -20.71
CA PRO A 338 -13.01 5.45 -21.58
C PRO A 338 -13.08 6.75 -22.40
N GLU A 339 -14.25 7.06 -22.97
CA GLU A 339 -14.47 8.27 -23.75
C GLU A 339 -14.36 9.54 -22.90
N ALA A 340 -14.92 9.53 -21.69
CA ALA A 340 -14.82 10.65 -20.76
C ALA A 340 -13.38 10.87 -20.31
N VAL A 341 -12.63 9.80 -20.00
CA VAL A 341 -11.23 9.89 -19.62
C VAL A 341 -10.38 10.44 -20.76
N ASP A 342 -10.59 9.96 -21.99
CA ASP A 342 -9.85 10.43 -23.15
C ASP A 342 -10.15 11.90 -23.45
N ALA A 343 -11.41 12.32 -23.33
CA ALA A 343 -11.81 13.72 -23.51
C ALA A 343 -11.19 14.67 -22.45
N ASN A 344 -10.94 14.19 -21.23
CA ASN A 344 -10.39 14.99 -20.13
C ASN A 344 -8.89 14.79 -19.90
N ARG A 345 -8.22 13.94 -20.71
CA ARG A 345 -6.79 13.60 -20.55
C ARG A 345 -5.88 14.81 -20.56
N GLU A 346 -6.07 15.70 -21.53
CA GLU A 346 -5.20 16.86 -21.70
C GLU A 346 -5.25 17.80 -20.48
N ALA A 347 -6.46 18.08 -19.97
CA ALA A 347 -6.64 18.90 -18.77
C ALA A 347 -6.02 18.23 -17.52
N TYR A 348 -6.12 16.90 -17.42
CA TYR A 348 -5.48 16.14 -16.35
C TYR A 348 -3.95 16.19 -16.42
N ASP A 349 -3.36 16.05 -17.61
CA ASP A 349 -1.91 16.15 -17.80
C ASP A 349 -1.40 17.57 -17.47
N GLN A 350 -2.16 18.61 -17.86
CA GLN A 350 -1.87 19.99 -17.49
C GLN A 350 -1.93 20.22 -15.97
N LEU A 351 -2.90 19.61 -15.28
CA LEU A 351 -2.95 19.64 -13.82
C LEU A 351 -1.67 19.03 -13.22
N LEU A 352 -1.27 17.83 -13.67
CA LEU A 352 -0.07 17.15 -13.16
C LEU A 352 1.20 18.00 -13.38
N ALA A 353 1.32 18.64 -14.53
CA ALA A 353 2.45 19.53 -14.84
C ALA A 353 2.47 20.80 -13.97
N ALA A 354 1.30 21.28 -13.53
CA ALA A 354 1.18 22.48 -12.70
C ALA A 354 1.28 22.22 -11.18
N VAL A 355 1.41 20.95 -10.77
CA VAL A 355 1.52 20.58 -9.36
C VAL A 355 2.86 21.06 -8.78
N GLU A 356 2.77 21.85 -7.71
CA GLU A 356 3.88 22.21 -6.86
C GLU A 356 3.68 21.65 -5.44
N ILE A 357 4.60 20.78 -5.01
CA ILE A 357 4.65 20.27 -3.65
C ILE A 357 5.77 21.03 -2.94
N ALA A 358 5.38 21.94 -2.05
CA ALA A 358 6.28 22.78 -1.29
C ALA A 358 6.64 22.12 0.04
N SER A 359 7.94 21.96 0.28
CA SER A 359 8.44 21.46 1.57
C SER A 359 8.05 22.42 2.69
N PRO A 360 7.73 21.92 3.89
CA PRO A 360 7.47 22.77 5.04
C PRO A 360 8.67 23.68 5.31
N SER A 361 8.44 24.99 5.38
CA SER A 361 9.46 25.93 5.86
C SER A 361 9.75 25.63 7.33
N MET A 362 10.99 25.24 7.62
CA MET A 362 11.51 25.13 8.98
C MET A 362 11.49 26.54 9.59
N GLU A 363 10.51 26.86 10.43
CA GLU A 363 10.66 28.00 11.32
C GLU A 363 11.85 27.69 12.24
N GLU A 364 12.96 28.38 12.02
CA GLU A 364 14.04 28.47 13.00
C GLU A 364 13.42 28.97 14.29
N GLY A 365 13.28 28.06 15.26
CA GLY A 365 12.90 28.42 16.61
C GLY A 365 13.88 29.49 17.10
N LYS A 366 13.39 30.72 17.25
CA LYS A 366 14.08 31.74 18.04
C LYS A 366 14.22 31.17 19.44
N GLY A 367 15.44 30.76 19.78
CA GLY A 367 15.82 30.52 21.16
C GLY A 367 15.69 31.82 21.95
N GLU A 368 14.89 31.79 23.00
CA GLU A 368 15.02 32.67 24.16
C GLU A 368 15.67 31.91 25.31
#